data_AF-A0A5E4LNF4-F1
#
_entry.id   AF-A0A5E4LNF4-F1
#
_cell.length_a   1.000
_cell.length_b   1.000
_cell.length_c   1.000
_cell.angle_alpha   90.00
_cell.angle_beta   90.00
_cell.angle_gamma   90.00
#
_symmetry.space_group_name_H-M   'P 1'
#
loop_
_entity.id
_entity.type
_entity.pdbx_description
1 polymer ?
#
loop_
_entity_poly.entity_id
_entity_poly.type
_entity_poly.pdbx_seq_one_letter_code
_entity_poly.pdbx_strand_id
1 'polypeptide(L)' 'MVSNDLMLKMLELIPEEGISVHQLTCITCLDHRTIKKYLDLIIRIQESKKIRKEQTGLRVVVRREK' A
#
# COMPACT_ATOMS: atom_id res chain seq x y z
N MET A 1 -4.66 17.68 10.33
CA MET A 1 -3.85 16.54 10.84
C MET A 1 -4.41 15.16 10.43
N VAL A 2 -5.26 15.07 9.40
CA VAL A 2 -5.99 13.83 9.04
C VAL A 2 -5.17 12.87 8.16
N SER A 3 -4.11 13.36 7.51
CA SER A 3 -3.40 12.61 6.45
C SER A 3 -2.49 11.48 6.94
N ASN A 4 -1.93 11.56 8.16
CA ASN A 4 -1.00 10.54 8.67
C ASN A 4 -1.73 9.28 9.17
N ASP A 5 -2.90 9.45 9.79
CA ASP A 5 -3.67 8.34 10.37
C ASP A 5 -4.20 7.39 9.28
N LEU A 6 -4.61 7.96 8.14
CA LEU A 6 -5.05 7.18 6.97
C LEU A 6 -3.89 6.35 6.38
N MET A 7 -2.70 6.92 6.27
CA MET A 7 -1.53 6.19 5.74
C MET A 7 -1.11 5.05 6.68
N LEU A 8 -1.14 5.26 8.00
CA LEU A 8 -0.85 4.21 8.98
C LEU A 8 -1.88 3.08 8.91
N LYS A 9 -3.17 3.40 8.85
CA LYS A 9 -4.24 2.40 8.66
C LYS A 9 -4.07 1.62 7.35
N MET A 10 -3.68 2.29 6.27
CA MET A 10 -3.39 1.61 5.00
C MET A 10 -2.21 0.65 5.10
N LEU A 11 -1.19 0.97 5.90
CA LEU A 11 -0.08 0.06 6.17
C LEU A 11 -0.59 -1.20 6.84
N GLU A 12 -1.40 -1.06 7.89
CA GLU A 12 -1.97 -2.15 8.70
C GLU A 12 -2.79 -3.16 7.87
N LEU A 13 -3.44 -2.68 6.81
CA LEU A 13 -4.27 -3.51 5.91
C LEU A 13 -3.48 -4.38 4.93
N ILE A 14 -2.16 -4.22 4.81
CA ILE A 14 -1.33 -4.99 3.88
C ILE A 14 -0.86 -6.27 4.59
N PRO A 15 -1.34 -7.46 4.24
CA PRO A 15 -0.92 -8.70 4.87
C PRO A 15 0.46 -9.15 4.34
N GLU A 16 1.09 -10.12 5.00
CA GLU A 16 2.42 -10.62 4.60
C GLU A 16 2.40 -11.30 3.23
N GLU A 17 1.31 -11.98 2.88
CA GLU A 17 1.14 -12.63 1.57
C GLU A 17 0.97 -11.61 0.43
N GLY A 18 0.72 -10.35 0.78
CA GLY A 18 0.51 -9.24 -0.12
C GLY A 18 -0.92 -9.00 -0.53
N ILE A 19 -1.20 -7.77 -0.96
CA ILE A 19 -2.53 -7.33 -1.39
C ILE A 19 -2.45 -6.53 -2.68
N SER A 20 -3.42 -6.72 -3.57
CA SER A 20 -3.48 -5.93 -4.80
C SER A 20 -3.93 -4.49 -4.53
N VAL A 21 -3.46 -3.55 -5.36
CA VAL A 21 -3.93 -2.15 -5.29
C VAL A 21 -5.45 -2.05 -5.46
N HIS A 22 -6.04 -2.94 -6.27
CA HIS A 22 -7.48 -3.03 -6.45
C HIS A 22 -8.20 -3.43 -5.14
N GLN A 23 -7.71 -4.45 -4.44
CA GLN A 23 -8.29 -4.83 -3.13
C GLN A 23 -8.18 -3.70 -2.10
N LEU A 24 -7.04 -2.99 -2.06
CA LEU A 24 -6.90 -1.80 -1.20
C LEU A 24 -7.91 -0.71 -1.56
N THR A 25 -8.21 -0.54 -2.85
CA THR A 25 -9.25 0.39 -3.34
C THR A 25 -10.61 0.01 -2.78
N CYS A 26 -10.96 -1.29 -2.86
CA CYS A 26 -12.23 -1.80 -2.35
C CYS A 26 -12.36 -1.67 -0.82
N ILE A 27 -11.27 -1.88 -0.07
CA ILE A 27 -11.30 -1.83 1.41
C ILE A 27 -11.35 -0.39 1.93
N THR A 28 -10.53 0.48 1.35
CA THR A 28 -10.38 1.86 1.84
C THR A 28 -11.37 2.84 1.20
N CYS A 29 -12.10 2.40 0.17
CA CYS A 29 -12.96 3.24 -0.67
C CYS A 29 -12.21 4.45 -1.29
N LEU A 30 -10.88 4.38 -1.40
CA LEU A 30 -10.06 5.42 -2.01
C LEU A 30 -9.81 5.11 -3.48
N ASP A 31 -9.72 6.15 -4.30
CA ASP A 31 -9.36 6.00 -5.70
C ASP A 31 -8.02 5.31 -5.91
N HIS A 32 -7.96 4.47 -6.94
CA HIS A 32 -6.76 3.74 -7.31
C HIS A 32 -5.53 4.65 -7.52
N ARG A 33 -5.72 5.87 -8.05
CA ARG A 33 -4.65 6.87 -8.20
C ARG A 33 -4.16 7.38 -6.85
N THR A 34 -5.07 7.61 -5.91
CA THR A 34 -4.78 8.08 -4.55
C THR A 34 -4.02 7.02 -3.77
N ILE A 35 -4.44 5.76 -3.83
CA ILE A 35 -3.73 4.65 -3.19
C ILE A 35 -2.32 4.51 -3.73
N LYS A 36 -2.13 4.58 -5.06
CA LYS A 36 -0.80 4.55 -5.66
C LYS A 36 0.11 5.64 -5.11
N LYS A 37 -0.39 6.89 -5.05
CA LYS A 37 0.34 8.03 -4.49
C LYS A 37 0.72 7.80 -3.03
N TYR A 38 -0.20 7.32 -2.19
CA TYR A 38 0.10 7.03 -0.79
C TYR A 38 1.13 5.92 -0.64
N LEU A 39 1.01 4.84 -1.41
CA LEU A 39 2.00 3.77 -1.41
C LEU A 39 3.38 4.24 -1.88
N ASP A 40 3.46 5.09 -2.91
CA ASP A 40 4.72 5.69 -3.35
C ASP A 40 5.36 6.57 -2.26
N LEU A 41 4.54 7.35 -1.57
CA LEU A 41 4.99 8.21 -0.48
C LEU A 41 5.49 7.41 0.72
N ILE A 42 4.77 6.35 1.09
CA ILE A 42 5.18 5.38 2.11
C ILE A 42 6.54 4.76 1.76
N ILE A 43 6.70 4.25 0.53
CA ILE A 43 7.95 3.60 0.09
C ILE A 43 9.11 4.59 0.09
N ARG A 44 8.86 5.86 -0.22
CA ARG A 44 9.90 6.91 -0.19
C ARG A 44 10.31 7.32 1.22
N ILE A 45 9.38 7.33 2.17
CA ILE A 45 9.65 7.73 3.57
C ILE A 45 10.28 6.57 4.36
N GLN A 46 10.01 5.33 3.97
CA GLN A 46 10.55 4.16 4.62
C GLN A 46 12.07 4.05 4.45
N GLU A 47 12.83 4.32 5.52
CA GLU A 47 14.28 4.06 5.58
C GLU A 47 14.58 2.55 5.53
N SER A 48 13.68 1.72 6.07
CA SER A 48 13.69 0.26 5.98
C SER A 48 12.58 -0.18 5.02
N LYS A 49 12.90 -1.00 4.01
CA LYS A 49 12.00 -1.43 2.91
C LYS A 49 10.87 -2.37 3.36
N LYS A 50 10.19 -2.05 4.47
CA LYS A 50 9.09 -2.81 5.04
C LYS A 50 7.99 -3.11 4.03
N ILE A 51 7.80 -2.25 3.03
CA ILE A 51 6.84 -2.46 1.96
C ILE A 51 7.50 -2.36 0.59
N ARG A 52 7.12 -3.28 -0.29
CA ARG A 52 7.54 -3.30 -1.69
C ARG A 52 6.38 -3.52 -2.65
N LYS A 53 6.52 -2.94 -3.84
CA LYS A 53 5.63 -3.16 -4.97
C LYS A 53 6.19 -4.31 -5.81
N GLU A 54 5.40 -5.36 -5.97
CA GLU A 54 5.70 -6.50 -6.83
C GLU A 54 4.68 -6.54 -7.97
N GLN A 55 5.13 -6.94 -9.16
CA GLN A 55 4.23 -7.27 -10.25
C GLN A 55 3.96 -8.77 -10.23
N THR A 56 2.69 -9.15 -10.12
CA THR A 56 2.25 -10.56 -10.13
C THR A 56 1.29 -10.75 -11.29
N GLY A 57 1.78 -11.37 -12.36
CA GLY A 57 1.07 -11.44 -13.64
C GLY A 57 0.78 -10.03 -14.20
N LEU A 58 -0.51 -9.75 -14.45
CA LEU A 58 -0.98 -8.44 -14.95
C LEU A 58 -1.36 -7.44 -13.83
N ARG A 59 -1.12 -7.78 -12.56
CA ARG A 59 -1.55 -6.97 -11.40
C ARG A 59 -0.36 -6.50 -10.57
N VAL A 60 -0.52 -5.34 -9.92
CA VAL A 60 0.45 -4.83 -8.93
C VAL A 60 -0.01 -5.22 -7.53
N VAL A 61 0.89 -5.86 -6.79
CA VAL A 61 0.69 -6.33 -5.42
C VAL A 61 1.67 -5.59 -4.51
N VAL A 62 1.23 -5.29 -3.30
CA VAL A 62 2.02 -4.65 -2.26
C VAL A 62 2.24 -5.67 -1.16
N ARG A 63 3.49 -5.89 -0.76
CA ARG A 63 3.89 -6.91 0.23
C ARG A 63 4.73 -6.33 1.35
N ARG A 64 4.63 -6.97 2.52
CA ARG A 64 5.52 -6.71 3.65
C ARG A 64 6.75 -7.62 3.60
N GLU A 65 7.91 -7.12 4.03
CA GLU A 65 9.07 -7.98 4.31
C GLU A 65 8.87 -8.79 5.59
N LYS A 66 9.45 -10.00 5.62
CA LYS A 66 9.53 -10.87 6.81
C LYS A 66 10.62 -10.39 7.77
#